data_AF-A0A165RMD8-F1
#
_entry.id   AF-A0A165RMD8-F1
#
_cell.length_a   1.000
_cell.length_b   1.000
_cell.length_c   1.000
_cell.angle_alpha   90.00
_cell.angle_beta   90.00
_cell.angle_gamma   90.00
#
_symmetry.space_group_name_H-M   'P 1'
#
loop_
_entity.id
_entity.type
_entity.pdbx_description
1 polymer ?
#
loop_
_entity_poly.entity_id
_entity_poly.type
_entity_poly.pdbx_seq_one_letter_code
_entity_poly.pdbx_strand_id
1 'polypeptide(L)'
;MQLCVLCSDTVCYAADSGSQKRSAIFAAQRFSATAAVSDRPRYELYKDPCPESSPSTRPSDSMILTDDKLKAAINGVKPIEELEANPPPYTSSPNEYPDLDIPEEIRRMRPGNHFYVTKNLGSISGTYVINPLHDPKIPESLLPALGEGEIRKNVHLSTNTGSVNANVWIRPGSANASGSAQSDGPQKARTVIEVSSNMGSVNVRMHAPPGAPFKLACHSDMGSVEVHVPRSYSGPLVASTNMGSITFSRELTPHVTVFSDVSGKRHCYVGTEEDSGWRGDIEKWEGNDVNLSSNMGSIRVSYVDEVQGSGTRGSGWLDRVFSGWR
;
A
#
# COMPACT_ATOMS: atom_id res chain seq x y z
N MET A 1 -6.96 32.31 25.21
CA MET A 1 -5.56 32.03 24.82
C MET A 1 -5.33 32.65 23.46
N GLN A 2 -4.31 33.48 23.37
CA GLN A 2 -4.12 34.50 22.36
C GLN A 2 -3.33 33.93 21.18
N LEU A 3 -3.89 34.03 19.97
CA LEU A 3 -3.21 33.74 18.71
C LEU A 3 -2.03 34.71 18.53
N CYS A 4 -0.87 34.18 18.16
CA CYS A 4 0.20 34.94 17.53
C CYS A 4 0.45 34.35 16.13
N VAL A 5 0.08 35.14 15.13
CA VAL A 5 0.48 35.03 13.73
C VAL A 5 1.74 35.89 13.57
N LEU A 6 2.81 35.35 13.00
CA LEU A 6 3.88 36.14 12.40
C LEU A 6 4.29 35.54 11.05
N CYS A 7 3.99 36.32 10.00
CA CYS A 7 4.64 36.27 8.68
C CYS A 7 6.01 36.96 8.73
N SER A 8 6.72 36.91 7.58
CA SER A 8 7.90 37.69 7.15
C SER A 8 9.26 37.00 7.39
N ASP A 9 10.24 36.94 6.48
CA ASP A 9 10.52 37.74 5.28
C ASP A 9 11.42 37.01 4.25
N THR A 10 11.29 37.49 3.02
CA THR A 10 12.13 37.30 1.84
C THR A 10 13.53 37.91 2.04
N VAL A 11 14.60 37.20 1.63
CA VAL A 11 15.92 37.83 1.40
C VAL A 11 16.50 37.35 0.07
N CYS A 12 16.57 38.27 -0.88
CA CYS A 12 17.37 38.18 -2.09
C CYS A 12 18.83 38.54 -1.75
N TYR A 13 19.80 37.78 -2.23
CA TYR A 13 21.18 38.28 -2.37
C TYR A 13 21.61 38.27 -3.83
N ALA A 14 21.98 39.47 -4.26
CA ALA A 14 22.51 39.79 -5.57
C ALA A 14 23.95 39.26 -5.74
N ALA A 15 24.29 39.00 -6.99
CA ALA A 15 25.63 38.71 -7.46
C ALA A 15 26.58 39.90 -7.20
N ASP A 16 27.81 39.59 -6.78
CA ASP A 16 28.93 40.51 -6.93
C ASP A 16 30.15 39.76 -7.48
N SER A 17 30.80 40.41 -8.43
CA SER A 17 31.92 39.99 -9.24
C SER A 17 33.23 40.44 -8.60
N GLY A 18 34.23 39.56 -8.46
CA GLY A 18 35.51 39.99 -7.90
C GLY A 18 36.63 38.96 -7.99
N SER A 19 37.38 39.03 -9.08
CA SER A 19 38.63 38.31 -9.31
C SER A 19 39.71 38.63 -8.26
N GLN A 20 40.31 37.62 -7.62
CA GLN A 20 41.74 37.65 -7.30
C GLN A 20 42.34 36.27 -6.99
N LYS A 21 43.45 35.99 -7.70
CA LYS A 21 44.36 34.85 -7.59
C LYS A 21 44.96 34.74 -6.19
N ARG A 22 44.97 33.53 -5.59
CA ARG A 22 46.09 33.03 -4.76
C ARG A 22 46.18 31.51 -4.81
N SER A 23 47.36 31.04 -5.21
CA SER A 23 47.85 29.66 -5.08
C SER A 23 48.05 29.27 -3.61
N ALA A 24 47.67 28.04 -3.25
CA ALA A 24 48.30 27.17 -2.23
C ALA A 24 47.63 25.79 -2.36
N ILE A 25 48.24 24.79 -2.98
CA ILE A 25 49.07 23.75 -2.35
C ILE A 25 48.40 23.14 -1.09
N PHE A 26 47.68 22.03 -1.29
CA PHE A 26 47.48 20.92 -0.35
C PHE A 26 47.35 19.66 -1.23
N ALA A 27 48.39 18.87 -1.45
CA ALA A 27 48.99 17.84 -0.58
C ALA A 27 48.05 16.66 -0.28
N ALA A 28 48.33 15.54 -0.96
CA ALA A 28 48.15 14.11 -0.62
C ALA A 28 46.79 13.69 -0.03
N GLN A 29 45.94 12.87 -0.68
CA GLN A 29 46.16 11.58 -1.33
C GLN A 29 46.88 10.54 -0.44
N ARG A 30 46.10 9.86 0.42
CA ARG A 30 46.17 8.43 0.76
C ARG A 30 45.25 8.15 1.97
N PHE A 31 44.09 7.55 1.72
CA PHE A 31 43.47 6.67 2.72
C PHE A 31 43.59 5.25 2.18
N SER A 32 44.51 4.51 2.81
CA SER A 32 44.69 3.09 2.61
C SER A 32 43.43 2.34 3.03
N ALA A 33 43.03 1.40 2.19
CA ALA A 33 42.10 0.35 2.51
C ALA A 33 42.68 -0.53 3.63
N THR A 34 42.02 -0.55 4.78
CA THR A 34 42.16 -1.63 5.77
C THR A 34 41.03 -2.62 5.53
N ALA A 35 41.39 -3.76 4.94
CA ALA A 35 40.54 -4.93 4.85
C ALA A 35 40.21 -5.41 6.27
N ALA A 36 38.95 -5.28 6.67
CA ALA A 36 38.44 -5.96 7.85
C ALA A 36 38.25 -7.44 7.50
N VAL A 37 39.11 -8.26 8.11
CA VAL A 37 39.08 -9.72 8.09
C VAL A 37 37.74 -10.18 8.66
N SER A 38 37.02 -10.93 7.82
CA SER A 38 35.80 -11.66 8.14
C SER A 38 36.13 -12.85 9.05
N ASP A 39 36.09 -12.66 10.36
CA ASP A 39 35.97 -13.75 11.32
C ASP A 39 34.50 -14.18 11.40
N ARG A 40 34.17 -15.28 10.71
CA ARG A 40 32.89 -15.96 10.89
C ARG A 40 32.98 -16.82 12.16
N PRO A 41 32.09 -16.65 13.16
CA PRO A 41 31.99 -17.63 14.22
C PRO A 41 31.47 -18.95 13.64
N ARG A 42 32.25 -19.99 13.90
CA ARG A 42 31.97 -21.40 13.68
C ARG A 42 30.74 -21.78 14.50
N TYR A 43 29.61 -22.01 13.85
CA TYR A 43 28.40 -22.52 14.49
C TYR A 43 28.67 -23.95 14.94
N GLU A 44 28.83 -24.15 16.25
CA GLU A 44 28.84 -25.48 16.84
C GLU A 44 27.45 -26.09 16.72
N LEU A 45 27.46 -27.29 16.17
CA LEU A 45 26.31 -28.15 15.91
C LEU A 45 25.78 -28.67 17.25
N TYR A 46 24.87 -27.94 17.89
CA TYR A 46 24.13 -28.46 19.05
C TYR A 46 23.16 -29.54 18.57
N LYS A 47 23.52 -30.79 18.89
CA LYS A 47 22.62 -31.94 18.89
C LYS A 47 21.83 -31.89 20.19
N ASP A 48 20.57 -31.50 20.12
CA ASP A 48 19.64 -31.74 21.22
C ASP A 48 18.74 -32.96 20.93
N PRO A 49 18.52 -33.83 21.93
CA PRO A 49 17.83 -35.10 21.80
C PRO A 49 16.30 -34.96 21.77
N CYS A 50 15.66 -35.81 20.98
CA CYS A 50 14.22 -36.05 20.99
C CYS A 50 13.71 -36.35 22.41
N PRO A 51 12.60 -35.74 22.86
CA PRO A 51 11.81 -36.30 23.94
C PRO A 51 10.72 -37.24 23.42
N GLU A 52 10.60 -38.33 24.16
CA GLU A 52 9.70 -39.46 24.01
C GLU A 52 8.21 -39.10 24.19
N SER A 53 7.41 -39.76 23.35
CA SER A 53 6.08 -40.33 23.56
C SER A 53 5.22 -40.05 24.82
N SER A 54 3.93 -39.82 24.52
CA SER A 54 2.69 -40.24 25.25
C SER A 54 2.09 -39.26 26.27
N PRO A 55 0.78 -39.35 26.66
CA PRO A 55 -0.33 -40.16 26.14
C PRO A 55 -1.63 -39.38 25.79
N SER A 56 -2.49 -40.08 25.06
CA SER A 56 -3.90 -39.80 24.80
C SER A 56 -4.73 -39.66 26.10
N THR A 57 -5.49 -38.57 26.21
CA THR A 57 -6.67 -38.50 27.11
C THR A 57 -7.81 -37.76 26.43
N ARG A 58 -8.83 -38.51 26.01
CA ARG A 58 -10.17 -37.99 25.72
C ARG A 58 -10.86 -37.65 27.04
N PRO A 59 -11.68 -36.60 27.06
CA PRO A 59 -13.00 -36.73 27.65
C PRO A 59 -14.08 -36.35 26.63
N SER A 60 -14.94 -37.31 26.41
CA SER A 60 -16.29 -37.16 25.89
C SER A 60 -17.14 -36.35 26.88
N ASP A 61 -17.67 -35.21 26.43
CA ASP A 61 -18.83 -34.59 27.07
C ASP A 61 -19.86 -34.20 26.00
N SER A 62 -20.86 -35.07 25.89
CA SER A 62 -22.11 -34.83 25.17
C SER A 62 -23.02 -33.95 26.03
N MET A 63 -23.08 -32.65 25.74
CA MET A 63 -24.17 -31.80 26.25
C MET A 63 -25.43 -32.05 25.41
N ILE A 64 -26.35 -32.82 25.99
CA ILE A 64 -27.73 -32.95 25.55
C ILE A 64 -28.45 -31.66 25.97
N LEU A 65 -28.74 -30.78 25.01
CA LEU A 65 -29.68 -29.67 25.18
C LEU A 65 -31.09 -30.27 25.21
N THR A 66 -31.75 -30.16 26.37
CA THR A 66 -33.14 -30.55 26.56
C THR A 66 -34.10 -29.48 26.06
N ASP A 67 -35.13 -29.92 25.32
CA ASP A 67 -36.08 -29.14 24.51
C ASP A 67 -37.24 -28.46 25.30
N ASP A 68 -37.10 -28.25 26.61
CA ASP A 68 -38.25 -27.90 27.46
C ASP A 68 -38.51 -26.40 27.70
N LYS A 69 -37.75 -25.49 27.05
CA LYS A 69 -37.91 -24.03 27.25
C LYS A 69 -38.51 -23.23 26.09
N LEU A 70 -38.93 -23.89 25.01
CA LEU A 70 -39.54 -23.21 23.83
C LEU A 70 -41.07 -23.07 23.88
N LYS A 71 -41.76 -23.59 24.91
CA LYS A 71 -43.24 -23.63 24.93
C LYS A 71 -43.96 -22.53 25.72
N ALA A 72 -43.25 -21.56 26.32
CA ALA A 72 -43.87 -20.59 27.23
C ALA A 72 -44.13 -19.17 26.66
N ALA A 73 -43.86 -18.90 25.38
CA ALA A 73 -43.88 -17.52 24.85
C ALA A 73 -44.89 -17.24 23.72
N ILE A 74 -45.95 -18.06 23.54
CA ILE A 74 -46.89 -17.93 22.40
C ILE A 74 -48.29 -17.40 22.79
N ASN A 75 -48.60 -17.23 24.08
CA ASN A 75 -49.92 -16.72 24.49
C ASN A 75 -49.89 -15.22 24.77
N GLY A 76 -50.01 -14.42 23.73
CA GLY A 76 -50.15 -12.95 23.85
C GLY A 76 -50.52 -12.22 22.56
N VAL A 77 -51.09 -12.90 21.56
CA VAL A 77 -51.52 -12.27 20.32
C VAL A 77 -52.83 -11.50 20.57
N LYS A 78 -52.71 -10.17 20.67
CA LYS A 78 -53.85 -9.25 20.56
C LYS A 78 -54.36 -9.22 19.11
N PRO A 79 -55.68 -9.04 18.88
CA PRO A 79 -56.22 -8.86 17.56
C PRO A 79 -55.63 -7.60 16.92
N ILE A 80 -55.02 -7.77 15.75
CA ILE A 80 -54.46 -6.70 14.93
C ILE A 80 -55.64 -6.03 14.23
N GLU A 81 -55.91 -4.78 14.60
CA GLU A 81 -56.79 -3.89 13.84
C GLU A 81 -56.18 -3.66 12.44
N GLU A 82 -57.03 -3.87 11.44
CA GLU A 82 -56.77 -3.74 10.02
C GLU A 82 -56.52 -2.26 9.66
N LEU A 83 -55.27 -1.83 9.84
CA LEU A 83 -54.78 -0.53 9.39
C LEU A 83 -54.62 -0.56 7.87
N GLU A 84 -55.36 0.32 7.21
CA GLU A 84 -55.27 0.64 5.78
C GLU A 84 -53.81 0.69 5.31
N ALA A 85 -53.47 -0.25 4.45
CA ALA A 85 -52.13 -0.44 3.90
C ALA A 85 -51.79 0.68 2.91
N ASN A 86 -51.29 1.80 3.43
CA ASN A 86 -50.45 2.68 2.64
C ASN A 86 -49.21 1.87 2.22
N PRO A 87 -48.85 1.83 0.92
CA PRO A 87 -47.68 1.10 0.49
C PRO A 87 -46.47 1.60 1.28
N PRO A 88 -45.60 0.70 1.78
CA PRO A 88 -44.45 1.10 2.57
C PRO A 88 -43.65 2.13 1.77
N PRO A 89 -43.24 3.26 2.39
CA PRO A 89 -42.38 4.22 1.71
C PRO A 89 -41.15 3.46 1.23
N TYR A 90 -40.91 3.49 -0.09
CA TYR A 90 -39.74 2.89 -0.69
C TYR A 90 -38.50 3.54 -0.07
N THR A 91 -37.94 2.92 0.96
CA THR A 91 -36.62 3.23 1.47
C THR A 91 -35.65 2.77 0.39
N SER A 92 -35.25 3.71 -0.45
CA SER A 92 -34.16 3.57 -1.40
C SER A 92 -33.01 2.85 -0.70
N SER A 93 -32.71 1.63 -1.15
CA SER A 93 -31.76 0.74 -0.51
C SER A 93 -30.41 1.47 -0.35
N PRO A 94 -29.94 1.70 0.89
CA PRO A 94 -28.75 2.49 1.14
C PRO A 94 -27.52 1.60 0.98
N ASN A 95 -27.13 1.25 -0.25
CA ASN A 95 -25.76 0.79 -0.55
C ASN A 95 -25.44 0.55 -2.03
N GLU A 96 -26.20 1.10 -2.97
CA GLU A 96 -25.65 1.28 -4.33
C GLU A 96 -24.78 2.54 -4.32
N TYR A 97 -23.55 2.41 -3.80
CA TYR A 97 -22.50 3.31 -4.26
C TYR A 97 -22.44 3.13 -5.77
N PRO A 98 -22.75 4.16 -6.57
CA PRO A 98 -22.70 4.01 -8.00
C PRO A 98 -21.28 3.59 -8.35
N ASP A 99 -21.11 2.46 -9.03
CA ASP A 99 -19.82 1.96 -9.55
C ASP A 99 -19.17 2.95 -10.56
N LEU A 100 -19.74 4.16 -10.71
CA LEU A 100 -19.58 5.13 -11.79
C LEU A 100 -18.14 5.61 -12.01
N ASP A 101 -17.27 5.52 -11.01
CA ASP A 101 -15.87 5.96 -11.14
C ASP A 101 -14.94 4.90 -11.77
N ILE A 102 -15.41 3.67 -11.97
CA ILE A 102 -14.62 2.63 -12.65
C ILE A 102 -14.86 2.70 -14.16
N PRO A 103 -13.81 2.87 -14.98
CA PRO A 103 -13.95 2.85 -16.44
C PRO A 103 -14.55 1.52 -16.94
N GLU A 104 -15.42 1.58 -17.95
CA GLU A 104 -16.06 0.41 -18.56
C GLU A 104 -15.06 -0.68 -18.98
N GLU A 105 -13.87 -0.28 -19.43
CA GLU A 105 -12.81 -1.20 -19.82
C GLU A 105 -12.31 -2.04 -18.64
N ILE A 106 -12.18 -1.41 -17.47
CA ILE A 106 -11.80 -2.08 -16.22
C ILE A 106 -12.92 -2.99 -15.71
N ARG A 107 -14.19 -2.58 -15.87
CA ARG A 107 -15.35 -3.42 -15.48
C ARG A 107 -15.44 -4.71 -16.28
N ARG A 108 -15.00 -4.71 -17.54
CA ARG A 108 -14.95 -5.89 -18.41
C ARG A 108 -13.78 -6.81 -18.14
N MET A 109 -12.74 -6.33 -17.45
CA MET A 109 -11.63 -7.18 -17.05
C MET A 109 -12.09 -8.17 -15.99
N ARG A 110 -11.68 -9.44 -16.14
CA ARG A 110 -11.93 -10.47 -15.13
C ARG A 110 -11.15 -10.12 -13.87
N PRO A 111 -11.82 -9.88 -12.73
CA PRO A 111 -11.10 -9.67 -11.49
C PRO A 111 -10.44 -10.96 -11.03
N GLY A 112 -9.36 -10.83 -10.29
CA GLY A 112 -8.68 -11.95 -9.66
C GLY A 112 -8.26 -11.63 -8.23
N ASN A 113 -7.68 -12.63 -7.59
CA ASN A 113 -7.02 -12.50 -6.31
C ASN A 113 -5.74 -13.37 -6.34
N HIS A 114 -4.75 -13.02 -5.53
CA HIS A 114 -3.45 -13.71 -5.44
C HIS A 114 -2.67 -13.77 -6.76
N PHE A 115 -2.47 -12.62 -7.39
CA PHE A 115 -1.57 -12.50 -8.55
C PHE A 115 -0.12 -12.64 -8.08
N TYR A 116 0.59 -13.65 -8.60
CA TYR A 116 2.00 -13.88 -8.26
C TYR A 116 2.82 -13.97 -9.54
N VAL A 117 3.57 -12.92 -9.84
CA VAL A 117 4.39 -12.83 -11.07
C VAL A 117 5.82 -12.50 -10.69
N THR A 118 6.72 -13.45 -10.94
CA THR A 118 8.16 -13.28 -10.72
C THR A 118 8.91 -13.49 -12.03
N LYS A 119 9.80 -12.56 -12.39
CA LYS A 119 10.65 -12.65 -13.59
C LYS A 119 12.12 -12.41 -13.27
N ASN A 120 13.00 -13.33 -13.67
CA ASN A 120 14.43 -13.09 -13.57
C ASN A 120 14.90 -11.99 -14.53
N LEU A 121 14.40 -12.01 -15.76
CA LEU A 121 14.71 -11.03 -16.80
C LEU A 121 13.42 -10.54 -17.46
N GLY A 122 13.39 -9.25 -17.79
CA GLY A 122 12.31 -8.59 -18.51
C GLY A 122 11.34 -7.84 -17.61
N SER A 123 10.72 -6.83 -18.18
CA SER A 123 9.78 -5.97 -17.48
C SER A 123 8.43 -6.67 -17.21
N ILE A 124 7.75 -6.21 -16.16
CA ILE A 124 6.37 -6.57 -15.85
C ILE A 124 5.53 -5.33 -16.13
N SER A 125 4.52 -5.46 -16.99
CA SER A 125 3.58 -4.38 -17.23
C SER A 125 2.18 -4.94 -17.42
N GLY A 126 1.18 -4.27 -16.84
CA GLY A 126 -0.20 -4.68 -16.97
C GLY A 126 -1.15 -3.95 -16.03
N THR A 127 -2.44 -4.23 -16.23
CA THR A 127 -3.52 -3.78 -15.36
C THR A 127 -4.02 -4.97 -14.55
N TYR A 128 -4.14 -4.80 -13.23
CA TYR A 128 -4.50 -5.85 -12.29
C TYR A 128 -5.77 -5.45 -11.54
N VAL A 129 -6.87 -6.14 -11.83
CA VAL A 129 -8.16 -5.90 -11.15
C VAL A 129 -8.31 -6.91 -10.02
N ILE A 130 -8.24 -6.42 -8.79
CA ILE A 130 -8.32 -7.20 -7.57
C ILE A 130 -9.76 -7.20 -7.05
N ASN A 131 -10.29 -8.38 -6.80
CA ASN A 131 -11.45 -8.56 -5.96
C ASN A 131 -11.10 -9.58 -4.87
N PRO A 132 -10.84 -9.15 -3.62
CA PRO A 132 -10.53 -10.03 -2.50
C PRO A 132 -11.62 -11.09 -2.23
N LEU A 133 -12.86 -10.83 -2.66
CA LEU A 133 -14.00 -11.72 -2.48
C LEU A 133 -14.24 -12.67 -3.65
N HIS A 134 -13.40 -12.59 -4.68
CA HIS A 134 -13.64 -13.34 -5.91
C HIS A 134 -13.47 -14.84 -5.70
N ASP A 135 -14.50 -15.58 -6.09
CA ASP A 135 -14.51 -17.04 -6.24
C ASP A 135 -14.53 -17.34 -7.75
N PRO A 136 -13.66 -18.22 -8.30
CA PRO A 136 -12.99 -19.36 -7.67
C PRO A 136 -11.78 -18.98 -6.82
N LYS A 137 -11.76 -19.48 -5.58
CA LYS A 137 -10.54 -19.57 -4.77
C LYS A 137 -9.51 -20.44 -5.52
N ILE A 138 -8.35 -19.89 -5.82
CA ILE A 138 -7.25 -20.65 -6.43
C ILE A 138 -6.87 -21.77 -5.43
N PRO A 139 -6.87 -23.05 -5.85
CA PRO A 139 -6.44 -24.14 -4.99
C PRO A 139 -5.06 -23.86 -4.40
N GLU A 140 -4.88 -24.10 -3.10
CA GLU A 140 -3.61 -23.80 -2.42
C GLU A 140 -2.41 -24.53 -3.03
N SER A 141 -2.64 -25.66 -3.69
CA SER A 141 -1.62 -26.42 -4.43
C SER A 141 -1.05 -25.71 -5.65
N LEU A 142 -1.77 -24.72 -6.20
CA LEU A 142 -1.31 -23.90 -7.32
C LEU A 142 -0.62 -22.60 -6.86
N LEU A 143 -0.69 -22.31 -5.57
CA LEU A 143 -0.08 -21.13 -4.98
C LEU A 143 1.29 -21.50 -4.42
N PRO A 144 2.26 -20.58 -4.45
CA PRO A 144 3.53 -20.79 -3.76
C PRO A 144 3.30 -21.14 -2.29
N ALA A 145 4.09 -22.08 -1.78
CA ALA A 145 4.14 -22.38 -0.35
C ALA A 145 4.58 -21.12 0.40
N LEU A 146 3.86 -20.77 1.46
CA LEU A 146 4.18 -19.63 2.32
C LEU A 146 5.14 -20.09 3.42
N GLY A 147 6.06 -19.23 3.80
CA GLY A 147 6.86 -19.44 5.00
C GLY A 147 5.99 -19.39 6.27
N GLU A 148 6.50 -19.94 7.37
CA GLU A 148 5.86 -19.82 8.68
C GLU A 148 5.69 -18.33 9.03
N GLY A 149 4.44 -17.92 9.28
CA GLY A 149 4.09 -16.53 9.58
C GLY A 149 3.98 -15.59 8.38
N GLU A 150 4.20 -16.06 7.15
CA GLU A 150 3.99 -15.21 5.97
C GLU A 150 2.49 -15.10 5.62
N ILE A 151 2.02 -13.86 5.49
CA ILE A 151 0.65 -13.58 5.05
C ILE A 151 0.62 -13.58 3.52
N ARG A 152 -0.32 -14.34 2.95
CA ARG A 152 -0.51 -14.39 1.49
C ARG A 152 -0.90 -13.02 0.95
N LYS A 153 -0.14 -12.54 -0.03
CA LYS A 153 -0.38 -11.26 -0.71
C LYS A 153 -1.50 -11.41 -1.75
N ASN A 154 -2.27 -10.35 -2.00
CA ASN A 154 -3.26 -10.32 -3.07
C ASN A 154 -2.58 -10.06 -4.44
N VAL A 155 -1.49 -9.29 -4.43
CA VAL A 155 -0.63 -9.06 -5.59
C VAL A 155 0.83 -9.09 -5.14
N HIS A 156 1.64 -9.87 -5.84
CA HIS A 156 3.10 -9.90 -5.74
C HIS A 156 3.69 -9.86 -7.14
N LEU A 157 4.34 -8.74 -7.48
CA LEU A 157 5.03 -8.54 -8.75
C LEU A 157 6.50 -8.31 -8.47
N SER A 158 7.38 -9.20 -8.93
CA SER A 158 8.82 -9.08 -8.67
C SER A 158 9.66 -9.34 -9.92
N THR A 159 10.68 -8.51 -10.14
CA THR A 159 11.68 -8.79 -11.19
C THR A 159 13.10 -8.55 -10.71
N ASN A 160 14.05 -9.36 -11.18
CA ASN A 160 15.46 -9.12 -10.90
C ASN A 160 16.08 -8.11 -11.88
N THR A 161 15.74 -8.17 -13.16
CA THR A 161 16.22 -7.22 -14.17
C THR A 161 15.10 -6.84 -15.11
N GLY A 162 14.63 -5.59 -15.00
CA GLY A 162 13.45 -5.12 -15.69
C GLY A 162 12.74 -4.08 -14.86
N SER A 163 11.83 -3.32 -15.46
CA SER A 163 11.00 -2.39 -14.70
C SER A 163 9.62 -2.99 -14.43
N VAL A 164 8.95 -2.53 -13.40
CA VAL A 164 7.55 -2.88 -13.13
C VAL A 164 6.67 -1.66 -13.35
N ASN A 165 5.67 -1.77 -14.23
CA ASN A 165 4.66 -0.74 -14.47
C ASN A 165 3.27 -1.34 -14.29
N ALA A 166 2.70 -1.16 -13.09
CA ALA A 166 1.46 -1.81 -12.69
C ALA A 166 0.34 -0.78 -12.48
N ASN A 167 -0.80 -1.04 -13.11
CA ASN A 167 -2.04 -0.30 -12.86
C ASN A 167 -2.99 -1.19 -12.05
N VAL A 168 -3.14 -0.92 -10.75
CA VAL A 168 -3.84 -1.79 -9.81
C VAL A 168 -5.19 -1.18 -9.44
N TRP A 169 -6.26 -1.96 -9.59
CA TRP A 169 -7.64 -1.58 -9.29
C TRP A 169 -8.24 -2.50 -8.25
N ILE A 170 -8.70 -1.96 -7.13
CA ILE A 170 -9.44 -2.71 -6.10
C ILE A 170 -10.94 -2.52 -6.34
N ARG A 171 -11.71 -3.60 -6.50
CA ARG A 171 -13.16 -3.48 -6.68
C ARG A 171 -13.87 -3.05 -5.39
N PRO A 172 -14.96 -2.26 -5.49
CA PRO A 172 -15.85 -1.96 -4.37
C PRO A 172 -16.42 -3.21 -3.71
N GLY A 173 -16.75 -3.12 -2.42
CA GLY A 173 -17.29 -4.22 -1.63
C GLY A 173 -16.23 -5.21 -1.11
N SER A 174 -14.99 -5.10 -1.57
CA SER A 174 -13.83 -5.91 -1.16
C SER A 174 -13.57 -5.95 0.35
N ALA A 175 -13.86 -4.86 1.07
CA ALA A 175 -13.58 -4.72 2.50
C ALA A 175 -14.54 -5.51 3.42
N ASN A 176 -15.70 -5.93 2.92
CA ASN A 176 -16.83 -6.33 3.77
C ASN A 176 -16.92 -7.85 4.07
N ALA A 177 -16.00 -8.70 3.58
CA ALA A 177 -16.20 -10.16 3.66
C ALA A 177 -15.23 -10.95 4.55
N SER A 178 -14.64 -10.35 5.57
CA SER A 178 -14.07 -11.15 6.66
C SER A 178 -15.20 -11.71 7.54
N GLY A 179 -15.94 -12.67 7.00
CA GLY A 179 -16.96 -13.44 7.69
C GLY A 179 -16.38 -14.64 8.44
N SER A 180 -15.29 -14.46 9.22
CA SER A 180 -14.92 -15.43 10.25
C SER A 180 -15.52 -14.96 11.57
N ALA A 181 -16.68 -15.53 11.90
CA ALA A 181 -17.57 -15.14 13.00
C ALA A 181 -17.02 -15.45 14.41
N GLN A 182 -15.74 -15.17 14.71
CA GLN A 182 -15.15 -15.62 15.98
C GLN A 182 -14.18 -14.67 16.68
N SER A 183 -14.15 -13.39 16.32
CA SER A 183 -13.52 -12.34 17.14
C SER A 183 -14.36 -11.07 17.10
N ASP A 184 -14.39 -10.33 18.21
CA ASP A 184 -15.26 -9.19 18.52
C ASP A 184 -15.16 -7.99 17.53
N GLY A 185 -15.71 -8.16 16.33
CA GLY A 185 -15.95 -7.09 15.35
C GLY A 185 -15.65 -7.50 13.89
N PRO A 186 -16.36 -6.92 12.90
CA PRO A 186 -16.07 -7.16 11.49
C PRO A 186 -14.75 -6.50 11.08
N GLN A 187 -13.63 -7.21 11.21
CA GLN A 187 -12.33 -6.74 10.71
C GLN A 187 -12.36 -6.65 9.19
N LYS A 188 -12.19 -5.46 8.61
CA LYS A 188 -12.18 -5.31 7.15
C LYS A 188 -10.92 -5.98 6.57
N ALA A 189 -11.10 -6.93 5.63
CA ALA A 189 -9.98 -7.58 4.97
C ALA A 189 -9.18 -6.54 4.18
N ARG A 190 -7.91 -6.35 4.56
CA ARG A 190 -6.99 -5.43 3.89
C ARG A 190 -6.37 -6.09 2.65
N THR A 191 -6.38 -5.38 1.52
CA THR A 191 -5.71 -5.86 0.29
C THR A 191 -4.21 -5.61 0.37
N VAL A 192 -3.38 -6.66 0.33
CA VAL A 192 -1.91 -6.57 0.43
C VAL A 192 -1.27 -6.69 -0.95
N ILE A 193 -0.53 -5.66 -1.35
CA ILE A 193 0.10 -5.51 -2.67
C ILE A 193 1.59 -5.25 -2.47
N GLU A 194 2.42 -6.05 -3.12
CA GLU A 194 3.87 -5.91 -3.11
C GLU A 194 4.40 -5.87 -4.54
N VAL A 195 5.23 -4.87 -4.82
CA VAL A 195 5.85 -4.65 -6.12
C VAL A 195 7.33 -4.39 -5.93
N SER A 196 8.19 -5.23 -6.50
CA SER A 196 9.65 -5.11 -6.34
C SER A 196 10.43 -5.27 -7.64
N SER A 197 11.57 -4.59 -7.71
CA SER A 197 12.52 -4.71 -8.81
C SER A 197 13.96 -4.54 -8.32
N ASN A 198 14.85 -5.50 -8.55
CA ASN A 198 16.26 -5.32 -8.19
C ASN A 198 16.94 -4.31 -9.14
N MET A 199 16.92 -4.57 -10.45
CA MET A 199 17.54 -3.69 -11.46
C MET A 199 16.50 -3.08 -12.41
N GLY A 200 15.79 -2.07 -11.92
CA GLY A 200 14.85 -1.29 -12.73
C GLY A 200 13.84 -0.54 -11.86
N SER A 201 13.12 0.38 -12.49
CA SER A 201 12.19 1.26 -11.78
C SER A 201 10.84 0.59 -11.54
N VAL A 202 10.15 1.05 -10.50
CA VAL A 202 8.79 0.61 -10.13
C VAL A 202 7.85 1.79 -10.28
N ASN A 203 6.88 1.69 -11.20
CA ASN A 203 5.77 2.63 -11.34
C ASN A 203 4.47 1.90 -10.98
N VAL A 204 3.74 2.41 -9.99
CA VAL A 204 2.46 1.83 -9.55
C VAL A 204 1.38 2.90 -9.54
N ARG A 205 0.25 2.61 -10.19
CA ARG A 205 -0.97 3.41 -10.09
C ARG A 205 -2.01 2.63 -9.29
N MET A 206 -2.42 3.17 -8.15
CA MET A 206 -3.37 2.54 -7.24
C MET A 206 -4.74 3.19 -7.37
N HIS A 207 -5.73 2.42 -7.77
CA HIS A 207 -7.13 2.80 -7.78
C HIS A 207 -7.86 1.99 -6.71
N ALA A 208 -8.32 2.67 -5.65
CA ALA A 208 -9.08 2.04 -4.59
C ALA A 208 -10.31 2.91 -4.25
N PRO A 209 -11.52 2.32 -4.16
CA PRO A 209 -12.69 3.04 -3.71
C PRO A 209 -12.55 3.42 -2.23
N PRO A 210 -13.21 4.50 -1.79
CA PRO A 210 -13.22 4.86 -0.37
C PRO A 210 -13.74 3.69 0.47
N GLY A 211 -13.08 3.42 1.59
CA GLY A 211 -13.44 2.32 2.50
C GLY A 211 -12.90 0.94 2.12
N ALA A 212 -12.11 0.81 1.04
CA ALA A 212 -11.35 -0.41 0.71
C ALA A 212 -9.89 -0.29 1.20
N PRO A 213 -9.56 -0.77 2.41
CA PRO A 213 -8.22 -0.63 2.95
C PRO A 213 -7.22 -1.47 2.16
N PHE A 214 -6.04 -0.89 1.90
CA PHE A 214 -4.94 -1.59 1.25
C PHE A 214 -3.59 -1.34 1.93
N LYS A 215 -2.68 -2.29 1.79
CA LYS A 215 -1.25 -2.15 2.12
C LYS A 215 -0.45 -2.27 0.84
N LEU A 216 0.24 -1.19 0.46
CA LEU A 216 1.11 -1.14 -0.70
C LEU A 216 2.57 -1.10 -0.26
N ALA A 217 3.36 -2.08 -0.69
CA ALA A 217 4.81 -2.08 -0.55
C ALA A 217 5.46 -1.99 -1.94
N CYS A 218 6.30 -0.98 -2.16
CA CYS A 218 7.08 -0.83 -3.39
C CYS A 218 8.57 -0.76 -3.06
N HIS A 219 9.38 -1.54 -3.77
CA HIS A 219 10.81 -1.64 -3.53
C HIS A 219 11.62 -1.65 -4.82
N SER A 220 12.73 -0.89 -4.86
CA SER A 220 13.71 -0.97 -5.94
C SER A 220 15.14 -0.89 -5.44
N ASP A 221 16.03 -1.80 -5.84
CA ASP A 221 17.44 -1.69 -5.44
C ASP A 221 18.21 -0.67 -6.30
N MET A 222 18.05 -0.74 -7.62
CA MET A 222 18.70 0.13 -8.61
C MET A 222 17.67 0.74 -9.55
N GLY A 223 16.82 1.61 -9.02
CA GLY A 223 15.76 2.23 -9.79
C GLY A 223 14.93 3.20 -8.96
N SER A 224 14.20 4.05 -9.68
CA SER A 224 13.25 4.96 -9.06
C SER A 224 11.95 4.25 -8.70
N VAL A 225 11.27 4.75 -7.67
CA VAL A 225 9.94 4.29 -7.29
C VAL A 225 8.97 5.46 -7.47
N GLU A 226 8.01 5.31 -8.36
CA GLU A 226 6.95 6.28 -8.60
C GLU A 226 5.60 5.65 -8.26
N VAL A 227 4.89 6.23 -7.31
CA VAL A 227 3.58 5.74 -6.88
C VAL A 227 2.53 6.83 -7.03
N HIS A 228 1.40 6.42 -7.60
CA HIS A 228 0.22 7.24 -7.71
C HIS A 228 -0.87 6.65 -6.81
N VAL A 229 -1.27 7.38 -5.78
CA VAL A 229 -2.31 6.97 -4.82
C VAL A 229 -3.67 7.59 -5.18
N PRO A 230 -4.81 6.98 -4.79
CA PRO A 230 -6.12 7.61 -5.02
C PRO A 230 -6.28 8.84 -4.13
N ARG A 231 -7.10 9.81 -4.53
CA ARG A 231 -7.39 11.00 -3.70
C ARG A 231 -8.05 10.67 -2.37
N SER A 232 -8.75 9.54 -2.30
CA SER A 232 -9.36 9.00 -1.09
C SER A 232 -8.34 8.36 -0.12
N TYR A 233 -7.06 8.28 -0.48
CA TYR A 233 -6.04 7.73 0.38
C TYR A 233 -5.83 8.63 1.60
N SER A 234 -6.08 8.05 2.78
CA SER A 234 -5.69 8.60 4.07
C SER A 234 -4.98 7.51 4.87
N GLY A 235 -3.79 7.82 5.38
CA GLY A 235 -3.01 6.86 6.14
C GLY A 235 -1.50 7.16 6.24
N PRO A 236 -0.77 6.33 7.00
CA PRO A 236 0.68 6.41 7.09
C PRO A 236 1.36 6.08 5.77
N LEU A 237 2.37 6.88 5.45
CA LEU A 237 3.27 6.71 4.31
C LEU A 237 4.71 6.72 4.81
N VAL A 238 5.43 5.63 4.56
CA VAL A 238 6.87 5.52 4.85
C VAL A 238 7.62 5.46 3.53
N ALA A 239 8.60 6.35 3.34
CA ALA A 239 9.46 6.36 2.17
C ALA A 239 10.92 6.34 2.61
N SER A 240 11.76 5.47 2.04
CA SER A 240 13.19 5.43 2.33
C SER A 240 14.04 5.36 1.07
N THR A 241 15.07 6.21 1.00
CA THR A 241 16.11 6.11 -0.03
C THR A 241 17.50 6.28 0.56
N ASN A 242 18.46 5.46 0.12
CA ASN A 242 19.86 5.59 0.53
C ASN A 242 20.60 6.58 -0.38
N MET A 243 20.42 6.47 -1.69
CA MET A 243 20.96 7.41 -2.69
C MET A 243 19.84 7.94 -3.59
N GLY A 244 19.25 9.07 -3.21
CA GLY A 244 18.22 9.72 -4.00
C GLY A 244 17.47 10.78 -3.23
N SER A 245 16.28 11.11 -3.71
CA SER A 245 15.39 12.11 -3.10
C SER A 245 13.97 11.59 -2.99
N ILE A 246 13.26 11.99 -1.93
CA ILE A 246 11.83 11.71 -1.74
C ILE A 246 11.06 12.98 -2.06
N THR A 247 10.19 12.92 -3.07
CA THR A 247 9.41 14.04 -3.57
C THR A 247 7.91 13.72 -3.56
N PHE A 248 7.11 14.71 -3.22
CA PHE A 248 5.66 14.67 -3.30
C PHE A 248 5.20 15.62 -4.41
N SER A 249 4.10 15.30 -5.09
CA SER A 249 3.51 16.23 -6.04
C SER A 249 2.97 17.48 -5.38
N ARG A 250 2.75 18.52 -6.20
CA ARG A 250 2.22 19.80 -5.73
C ARG A 250 0.85 19.67 -5.08
N GLU A 251 -0.02 18.81 -5.62
CA GLU A 251 -1.38 18.61 -5.10
C GLU A 251 -1.40 17.71 -3.86
N LEU A 252 -0.45 16.78 -3.74
CA LEU A 252 -0.32 15.90 -2.57
C LEU A 252 0.30 16.62 -1.38
N THR A 253 1.28 17.51 -1.61
CA THR A 253 2.08 18.17 -0.56
C THR A 253 1.24 18.85 0.54
N PRO A 254 0.16 19.60 0.24
CA PRO A 254 -0.68 20.21 1.29
C PRO A 254 -1.38 19.21 2.21
N HIS A 255 -1.52 17.96 1.78
CA HIS A 255 -2.17 16.89 2.54
C HIS A 255 -1.16 15.99 3.27
N VAL A 256 0.14 16.28 3.18
CA VAL A 256 1.21 15.48 3.79
C VAL A 256 1.66 16.14 5.09
N THR A 257 1.54 15.42 6.19
CA THR A 257 2.15 15.74 7.48
C THR A 257 3.40 14.90 7.65
N VAL A 258 4.58 15.52 7.75
CA VAL A 258 5.86 14.82 7.95
C VAL A 258 6.15 14.72 9.45
N PHE A 259 6.30 13.49 9.97
CA PHE A 259 6.65 13.26 11.37
C PHE A 259 8.16 13.16 11.60
N SER A 260 8.87 12.50 10.69
CA SER A 260 10.32 12.39 10.76
C SER A 260 10.92 12.32 9.37
N ASP A 261 12.12 12.89 9.23
CA ASP A 261 12.95 12.83 8.04
C ASP A 261 14.41 12.70 8.48
N VAL A 262 14.90 11.46 8.52
CA VAL A 262 16.22 11.14 9.06
C VAL A 262 16.88 10.12 8.15
N SER A 263 18.12 10.41 7.72
CA SER A 263 18.95 9.47 6.93
C SER A 263 18.26 8.95 5.67
N GLY A 264 17.57 9.84 4.93
CA GLY A 264 16.87 9.48 3.71
C GLY A 264 15.60 8.65 3.94
N LYS A 265 15.18 8.45 5.19
CA LYS A 265 13.91 7.83 5.56
C LYS A 265 12.94 8.89 6.08
N ARG A 266 11.78 8.98 5.44
CA ARG A 266 10.71 9.90 5.78
C ARG A 266 9.47 9.12 6.25
N HIS A 267 8.99 9.46 7.44
CA HIS A 267 7.71 9.00 7.96
C HIS A 267 6.69 10.14 7.82
N CYS A 268 5.62 9.86 7.09
CA CYS A 268 4.57 10.80 6.79
C CYS A 268 3.20 10.22 7.14
N TYR A 269 2.24 11.12 7.22
CA TYR A 269 0.82 10.83 7.16
C TYR A 269 0.21 11.63 6.02
N VAL A 270 -0.66 11.02 5.23
CA VAL A 270 -1.42 11.70 4.18
C VAL A 270 -2.88 11.77 4.61
N GLY A 271 -3.46 12.97 4.51
CA GLY A 271 -4.84 13.25 4.92
C GLY A 271 -4.94 13.80 6.34
N THR A 272 -6.14 13.72 6.89
CA THR A 272 -6.54 14.20 8.22
C THR A 272 -6.53 13.03 9.20
N GLU A 273 -5.76 13.15 10.29
CA GLU A 273 -5.63 12.09 11.29
C GLU A 273 -7.00 11.66 11.87
N GLU A 274 -7.87 12.64 12.10
CA GLU A 274 -9.23 12.49 12.64
C GLU A 274 -10.10 11.53 11.82
N ASP A 275 -10.02 11.58 10.49
CA ASP A 275 -10.87 10.79 9.59
C ASP A 275 -10.49 9.31 9.55
N SER A 276 -9.28 9.00 10.00
CA SER A 276 -8.68 7.67 9.86
C SER A 276 -8.73 6.84 11.13
N GLY A 277 -8.90 7.50 12.29
CA GLY A 277 -8.82 6.86 13.60
C GLY A 277 -7.42 6.32 13.94
N TRP A 278 -6.37 6.75 13.23
CA TRP A 278 -4.99 6.36 13.53
C TRP A 278 -4.58 6.89 14.91
N ARG A 279 -3.99 6.02 15.74
CA ARG A 279 -3.56 6.36 17.12
C ARG A 279 -2.06 6.14 17.35
N GLY A 280 -1.27 6.20 16.28
CA GLY A 280 0.20 6.05 16.34
C GLY A 280 0.74 4.62 16.36
N ASP A 281 -0.09 3.60 16.58
CA ASP A 281 0.33 2.19 16.54
C ASP A 281 0.21 1.64 15.11
N ILE A 282 1.36 1.53 14.41
CA ILE A 282 1.43 1.03 13.03
C ILE A 282 1.11 -0.48 12.96
N GLU A 283 1.42 -1.24 14.00
CA GLU A 283 1.21 -2.70 14.00
C GLU A 283 -0.28 -3.06 14.05
N LYS A 284 -1.07 -2.25 14.76
CA LYS A 284 -2.53 -2.38 14.86
C LYS A 284 -3.29 -1.58 13.83
N TRP A 285 -2.60 -0.87 12.95
CA TRP A 285 -3.24 -0.10 11.92
C TRP A 285 -3.98 -1.02 10.94
N GLU A 286 -5.27 -0.78 10.70
CA GLU A 286 -6.13 -1.56 9.77
C GLU A 286 -6.53 -0.79 8.50
N GLY A 287 -6.28 0.52 8.43
CA GLY A 287 -6.59 1.36 7.25
C GLY A 287 -5.61 1.25 6.08
N ASN A 288 -5.42 2.33 5.31
CA ASN A 288 -4.49 2.31 4.17
C ASN A 288 -3.04 2.51 4.62
N ASP A 289 -2.10 1.75 4.07
CA ASP A 289 -0.68 1.81 4.42
C ASP A 289 0.18 1.79 3.15
N VAL A 290 1.17 2.68 3.05
CA VAL A 290 2.07 2.77 1.90
C VAL A 290 3.52 2.77 2.39
N ASN A 291 4.30 1.79 1.95
CA ASN A 291 5.73 1.66 2.25
C ASN A 291 6.55 1.63 0.95
N LEU A 292 7.42 2.60 0.78
CA LEU A 292 8.22 2.81 -0.42
C LEU A 292 9.69 2.76 -0.05
N SER A 293 10.49 2.01 -0.80
CA SER A 293 11.93 1.96 -0.58
C SER A 293 12.69 1.92 -1.89
N SER A 294 13.80 2.65 -1.96
CA SER A 294 14.75 2.60 -3.06
C SER A 294 16.18 2.61 -2.53
N ASN A 295 17.06 1.71 -2.93
CA ASN A 295 18.46 1.82 -2.49
C ASN A 295 19.21 2.89 -3.32
N MET A 296 19.11 2.83 -4.64
CA MET A 296 19.70 3.82 -5.56
C MET A 296 18.64 4.36 -6.52
N GLY A 297 17.94 5.40 -6.08
CA GLY A 297 16.90 6.04 -6.87
C GLY A 297 16.07 7.04 -6.09
N SER A 298 15.36 7.88 -6.84
CA SER A 298 14.38 8.81 -6.29
C SER A 298 13.04 8.12 -6.05
N ILE A 299 12.35 8.55 -5.00
CA ILE A 299 10.97 8.19 -4.73
C ILE A 299 10.07 9.38 -5.05
N ARG A 300 9.01 9.15 -5.82
CA ARG A 300 8.01 10.15 -6.15
C ARG A 300 6.62 9.63 -5.81
N VAL A 301 5.83 10.45 -5.11
CA VAL A 301 4.44 10.14 -4.78
C VAL A 301 3.54 11.25 -5.28
N SER A 302 2.42 10.88 -5.90
CA SER A 302 1.42 11.81 -6.43
C SER A 302 0.02 11.20 -6.41
N TYR A 303 -1.01 11.98 -6.73
CA TYR A 303 -2.33 11.39 -6.98
C TYR A 303 -2.44 10.79 -8.39
N VAL A 304 -3.32 9.80 -8.55
CA VAL A 304 -3.58 9.11 -9.83
C VAL A 304 -4.10 10.03 -10.93
N ASP A 305 -4.95 11.00 -10.58
CA ASP A 305 -5.58 11.91 -11.53
C ASP A 305 -4.63 13.01 -12.03
N GLU A 306 -3.55 13.31 -11.30
CA GLU A 306 -2.54 14.29 -11.73
C GLU A 306 -1.82 13.87 -13.02
N VAL A 307 -1.65 12.57 -13.24
CA VAL A 307 -0.99 12.05 -14.45
C VAL A 307 -1.85 12.29 -15.69
N GLN A 308 -3.17 12.18 -15.54
CA GLN A 308 -4.13 12.28 -16.65
C GLN A 308 -4.29 13.74 -17.11
N GLY A 309 -4.18 14.70 -16.18
CA GLY A 309 -4.25 16.14 -16.48
C GLY A 309 -3.02 16.71 -17.20
N SER A 310 -1.91 15.96 -17.28
CA SER A 310 -0.69 16.39 -17.98
C SER A 310 -0.74 16.21 -19.51
N GLY A 311 -1.94 15.94 -20.06
CA GLY A 311 -2.21 15.87 -21.48
C GLY A 311 -1.39 16.90 -22.27
N THR A 312 -0.50 16.40 -23.12
CA THR A 312 -0.07 17.09 -24.34
C THR A 312 0.56 18.48 -24.15
N ARG A 313 1.56 18.60 -23.27
CA ARG A 313 2.67 19.54 -23.52
C ARG A 313 4.00 18.79 -23.67
N GLY A 314 4.10 18.09 -24.79
CA GLY A 314 5.38 17.83 -25.46
C GLY A 314 6.40 16.99 -24.70
N SER A 315 6.28 15.67 -24.79
CA SER A 315 7.46 14.82 -25.00
C SER A 315 7.98 15.06 -26.43
N GLY A 316 8.40 16.30 -26.69
CA GLY A 316 8.98 16.77 -27.93
C GLY A 316 10.49 16.80 -27.78
N TRP A 317 11.12 15.62 -27.85
CA TRP A 317 12.56 15.55 -28.06
C TRP A 317 12.91 15.35 -29.55
N LEU A 318 11.94 14.92 -30.38
CA LEU A 318 12.13 14.75 -31.83
C LEU A 318 11.69 15.96 -32.68
N ASP A 319 10.88 16.88 -32.17
CA ASP A 319 10.45 18.08 -32.93
C ASP A 319 11.46 19.24 -32.94
N ARG A 320 12.59 19.10 -32.21
CA ARG A 320 13.66 20.12 -32.17
C ARG A 320 14.79 19.91 -33.18
N VAL A 321 14.71 18.88 -34.04
CA VAL A 321 15.76 18.60 -35.04
C VAL A 321 15.34 18.92 -36.48
N PHE A 322 14.06 19.20 -36.77
CA PHE A 322 13.59 19.47 -38.15
C PHE A 322 12.98 20.85 -38.42
N SER A 323 13.07 21.81 -37.49
CA SER A 323 12.58 23.18 -37.70
C SER A 323 13.66 24.19 -38.15
N GLY A 324 14.85 23.71 -38.52
CA GLY A 324 15.98 24.55 -38.91
C GLY A 324 16.57 24.19 -40.27
N TRP A 325 15.75 24.13 -41.34
CA TRP A 325 16.17 24.28 -42.73
C TRP A 325 14.97 24.76 -43.57
N ARG A 326 14.77 26.08 -43.58
CA ARG A 326 14.20 26.84 -44.69
C ARG A 326 14.61 28.30 -44.55
#